data_AF-A0A358DA43-F1
#
_entry.id   AF-A0A358DA43-F1
#
_cell.length_a   1.000
_cell.length_b   1.000
_cell.length_c   1.000
_cell.angle_alpha   90.00
_cell.angle_beta   90.00
_cell.angle_gamma   90.00
#
_symmetry.space_group_name_H-M   'P 1'
#
loop_
_entity.id
_entity.type
_entity.pdbx_description
1 polymer ?
#
loop_
_entity_poly.entity_id
_entity_poly.type
_entity_poly.pdbx_seq_one_letter_code
_entity_poly.pdbx_strand_id
1 'polypeptide(L)'
;ENPELAEKAAAAGITFIGPPAAVLEMAGNKVTAKQHAVGAGVPVLRSTDASDDVDALVAQSAEIGFPIFVKAVAGGGGRGMRRV
;
A
#
# COMPACT_ATOMS: atom_id res chain seq x y z
N GLU A 1 6.46 -1.66 9.54
CA GLU A 1 5.87 -0.32 9.69
C GLU A 1 4.62 -0.46 10.55
N ASN A 2 4.77 -0.62 11.87
CA ASN A 2 3.63 -0.83 12.77
C ASN A 2 3.23 0.52 13.41
N PRO A 3 2.06 1.09 13.09
CA PRO A 3 1.59 2.35 13.68
C PRO A 3 1.44 2.25 15.20
N GLU A 4 0.97 1.10 15.70
CA GLU A 4 0.71 0.86 17.13
C GLU A 4 1.98 1.05 17.98
N LEU A 5 3.16 0.70 17.43
CA LEU A 5 4.43 0.90 18.13
C LEU A 5 4.72 2.40 18.32
N ALA A 6 4.50 3.22 17.30
CA ALA A 6 4.71 4.66 17.36
C ALA A 6 3.71 5.33 18.31
N GLU A 7 2.45 4.89 18.31
CA GLU A 7 1.42 5.37 19.24
C GLU A 7 1.78 5.05 20.70
N LYS A 8 2.18 3.80 20.98
CA LYS A 8 2.56 3.37 22.33
C LYS A 8 3.81 4.08 22.81
N ALA A 9 4.79 4.33 21.94
CA ALA A 9 5.96 5.12 22.29
C ALA A 9 5.57 6.55 22.70
N ALA A 10 4.73 7.23 21.90
CA ALA A 10 4.23 8.56 22.21
C ALA A 10 3.44 8.59 23.54
N ALA A 11 2.55 7.63 23.76
CA ALA A 11 1.79 7.49 25.01
C ALA A 11 2.67 7.27 26.25
N ALA A 12 3.86 6.66 26.06
CA ALA A 12 4.86 6.46 27.10
C ALA A 12 5.85 7.63 27.25
N GLY A 13 5.69 8.71 26.49
CA GLY A 13 6.64 9.84 26.47
C GLY A 13 8.00 9.49 25.85
N ILE A 14 8.08 8.41 25.07
CA ILE A 14 9.28 7.96 24.37
C ILE A 14 9.27 8.56 22.97
N THR A 15 10.37 9.21 22.58
CA THR A 15 10.52 9.70 21.21
C THR A 15 10.71 8.52 20.26
N PHE A 16 9.75 8.33 19.34
CA PHE A 16 9.86 7.36 18.26
C PHE A 16 10.73 7.93 17.13
N ILE A 17 11.83 7.24 16.78
CA ILE A 17 12.69 7.62 15.65
C ILE A 17 12.09 7.06 14.35
N GLY A 18 11.19 7.83 13.75
CA GLY A 18 10.50 7.48 12.53
C GLY A 18 9.35 8.45 12.26
N PRO A 19 8.54 8.20 11.22
CA PRO A 19 7.38 9.03 10.96
C PRO A 19 6.27 8.80 12.02
N PRO A 20 5.33 9.76 12.17
CA PRO A 20 4.19 9.60 13.07
C PRO A 20 3.32 8.39 12.72
N ALA A 21 2.57 7.87 13.70
CA ALA A 21 1.67 6.72 13.52
C ALA A 21 0.70 6.88 12.34
N ALA A 22 0.08 8.05 12.19
CA ALA A 22 -0.82 8.34 11.06
C ALA A 22 -0.12 8.21 9.69
N VAL A 23 1.15 8.57 9.61
CA VAL A 23 1.95 8.43 8.37
C VAL A 23 2.29 6.95 8.14
N LEU A 24 2.61 6.19 9.18
CA LEU A 24 2.84 4.74 9.09
C LEU A 24 1.58 4.01 8.63
N GLU A 25 0.41 4.39 9.13
CA GLU A 25 -0.87 3.78 8.76
C GLU A 25 -1.22 4.06 7.30
N MET A 26 -1.13 5.33 6.89
CA MET A 26 -1.35 5.75 5.50
C MET A 26 -0.41 5.02 4.53
N ALA A 27 0.89 4.96 4.85
CA ALA A 27 1.89 4.37 3.98
C ALA A 27 1.84 2.83 3.95
N GLY A 28 1.39 2.19 5.05
CA GLY A 28 1.30 0.73 5.16
C GLY A 28 0.24 0.11 4.24
N ASN A 29 -0.75 0.88 3.80
CA ASN A 29 -1.74 0.45 2.83
C ASN A 29 -1.37 0.93 1.42
N LYS A 30 -1.02 0.01 0.52
CA LYS A 30 -0.61 0.36 -0.85
C LYS A 30 -1.68 1.11 -1.66
N VAL A 31 -2.96 0.87 -1.39
CA VAL A 31 -4.07 1.54 -2.07
C VAL A 31 -4.13 2.99 -1.63
N THR A 32 -4.20 3.21 -0.31
CA THR A 32 -4.25 4.55 0.28
C THR A 32 -3.00 5.35 -0.07
N ALA A 33 -1.82 4.76 0.05
CA ALA A 33 -0.56 5.38 -0.34
C ALA A 33 -0.55 5.80 -1.82
N LYS A 34 -1.05 4.96 -2.73
CA LYS A 34 -1.19 5.30 -4.16
C LYS A 34 -2.16 6.47 -4.37
N GLN A 35 -3.32 6.45 -3.70
CA GLN A 35 -4.30 7.53 -3.79
C GLN A 35 -3.72 8.87 -3.33
N HIS A 36 -2.98 8.89 -2.23
CA HIS A 36 -2.29 10.09 -1.76
C HIS A 36 -1.20 10.55 -2.73
N ALA A 37 -0.42 9.64 -3.30
CA ALA A 37 0.58 9.98 -4.32
C ALA A 37 -0.07 10.65 -5.55
N VAL A 38 -1.18 10.09 -6.05
CA VAL A 38 -1.95 10.68 -7.15
C VAL A 38 -2.49 12.06 -6.77
N GLY A 39 -3.09 12.20 -5.58
CA GLY A 39 -3.62 13.48 -5.08
C GLY A 39 -2.54 14.56 -4.92
N ALA A 40 -1.29 14.14 -4.64
CA ALA A 40 -0.13 15.02 -4.58
C ALA A 40 0.52 15.32 -5.95
N GLY A 41 -0.05 14.82 -7.05
CA GLY A 41 0.49 15.01 -8.40
C GLY A 41 1.73 14.15 -8.71
N VAL A 42 2.02 13.14 -7.89
CA VAL A 42 3.13 12.22 -8.12
C VAL A 42 2.71 11.19 -9.17
N PRO A 43 3.50 10.99 -10.25
CA PRO A 43 3.22 9.95 -11.23
C PRO A 43 3.27 8.56 -10.58
N VAL A 44 2.25 7.74 -10.83
CA VAL A 44 2.16 6.36 -10.34
C VAL A 44 1.95 5.39 -11.49
N LEU A 45 2.31 4.12 -11.25
CA LEU A 45 2.00 3.05 -12.18
C LEU A 45 0.48 2.81 -12.25
N ARG A 46 -0.02 2.49 -13.45
CA ARG A 46 -1.39 2.00 -13.62
C ARG A 46 -1.56 0.70 -12.83
N SER A 47 -2.69 0.57 -12.15
CA SER A 47 -3.10 -0.65 -11.44
C SER A 47 -4.61 -0.75 -11.50
N THR A 48 -5.13 -1.94 -11.23
CA THR A 48 -6.55 -2.16 -10.96
C THR A 48 -6.94 -1.44 -9.65
N ASP A 49 -8.24 -1.33 -9.43
CA ASP A 49 -8.79 -1.13 -8.09
C ASP A 49 -8.51 -2.36 -7.24
N ALA A 50 -8.39 -2.18 -5.92
CA ALA A 50 -8.17 -3.29 -5.01
C ALA A 50 -9.47 -4.07 -4.82
N SER A 51 -9.37 -5.39 -4.96
CA SER A 51 -10.48 -6.32 -4.83
C SER A 51 -9.95 -7.69 -4.40
N ASP A 52 -10.82 -8.52 -3.84
CA ASP A 52 -10.63 -9.96 -3.65
C ASP A 52 -11.34 -10.79 -4.73
N ASP A 53 -12.16 -10.15 -5.59
CA ASP A 53 -12.78 -10.76 -6.76
C ASP A 53 -11.76 -10.91 -7.91
N VAL A 54 -11.39 -12.16 -8.19
CA VAL A 54 -10.41 -12.52 -9.22
C VAL A 54 -10.90 -12.15 -10.62
N ASP A 55 -12.18 -12.35 -10.93
CA ASP A 55 -12.71 -12.11 -12.28
C ASP A 55 -12.70 -10.61 -12.60
N ALA A 56 -13.06 -9.78 -11.62
CA ALA A 56 -12.97 -8.33 -11.73
C ALA A 56 -11.52 -7.85 -11.95
N LEU A 57 -10.56 -8.44 -11.23
CA LEU A 57 -9.14 -8.11 -11.38
C LEU A 57 -8.59 -8.51 -12.75
N VAL A 58 -8.98 -9.69 -13.26
CA VAL A 58 -8.58 -10.16 -14.59
C VAL A 58 -9.16 -9.26 -15.67
N ALA A 59 -10.42 -8.86 -15.58
CA ALA A 59 -11.03 -7.93 -16.53
C ALA A 59 -10.29 -6.58 -16.59
N GLN A 60 -9.99 -5.99 -15.44
CA GLN A 60 -9.24 -4.72 -15.35
C GLN A 60 -7.79 -4.86 -15.82
N SER A 61 -7.19 -6.05 -15.70
CA SER A 61 -5.79 -6.27 -16.12
C SER A 61 -5.56 -6.07 -17.62
N ALA A 62 -6.60 -6.24 -18.44
CA ALA A 62 -6.51 -6.09 -19.89
C ALA A 62 -6.05 -4.68 -20.31
N GLU A 63 -6.42 -3.65 -19.56
CA GLU A 63 -6.04 -2.25 -19.82
C GLU A 63 -4.60 -1.90 -19.38
N ILE A 64 -4.00 -2.77 -18.56
CA ILE A 64 -2.62 -2.64 -18.08
C ILE A 64 -1.66 -3.35 -19.04
N GLY A 65 -2.05 -4.55 -19.50
CA GLY A 65 -1.23 -5.40 -20.35
C GLY A 65 -0.23 -6.26 -19.56
N PHE A 66 -0.02 -7.50 -20.03
CA PHE A 66 0.91 -8.44 -19.41
C PHE A 66 2.37 -8.21 -19.85
N PRO A 67 3.36 -8.59 -19.01
CA PRO A 67 3.21 -9.20 -17.68
C PRO A 67 2.85 -8.19 -16.59
N ILE A 68 2.13 -8.64 -15.57
CA ILE A 68 1.72 -7.83 -14.42
C ILE A 68 2.29 -8.38 -13.11
N PHE A 69 2.17 -7.57 -12.05
CA PHE A 69 2.42 -8.01 -10.68
C PHE A 69 1.15 -7.95 -9.85
N VAL A 70 0.76 -9.09 -9.28
CA VAL A 70 -0.26 -9.16 -8.24
C VAL A 70 0.42 -8.88 -6.90
N LYS A 71 -0.13 -7.94 -6.12
CA LYS A 71 0.43 -7.50 -4.83
C LYS A 71 -0.66 -7.45 -3.77
N ALA A 72 -0.42 -8.07 -2.62
CA ALA A 72 -1.25 -7.91 -1.43
C ALA A 72 -1.23 -6.45 -0.95
N VAL A 73 -2.39 -5.93 -0.55
CA VAL A 73 -2.57 -4.55 -0.08
C VAL A 73 -1.64 -4.25 1.10
N ALA A 74 -1.64 -5.11 2.13
CA ALA A 74 -0.88 -4.92 3.38
C ALA A 74 0.42 -5.77 3.49
N GLY A 75 1.02 -6.19 2.37
CA GLY A 75 2.27 -6.99 2.38
C GLY A 75 3.55 -6.15 2.50
N GLY A 76 4.57 -6.67 3.18
CA GLY A 76 5.91 -6.07 3.30
C GLY A 76 7.04 -7.07 3.04
N GLY A 77 8.26 -6.57 2.77
CA GLY A 77 9.46 -7.41 2.61
C GLY A 77 9.41 -8.39 1.43
N GLY A 78 8.71 -8.03 0.34
CA GLY A 78 8.56 -8.88 -0.85
C GLY A 78 7.55 -10.03 -0.73
N ARG A 79 6.89 -10.18 0.43
CA ARG A 79 5.85 -11.19 0.65
C ARG A 79 4.51 -10.71 0.06
N GLY A 80 3.72 -11.65 -0.45
CA GLY A 80 2.43 -11.34 -1.08
C GLY A 80 2.54 -10.68 -2.46
N MET A 81 3.65 -10.89 -3.18
CA MET A 81 3.82 -10.44 -4.57
C MET A 81 4.07 -11.64 -5.50
N ARG A 82 3.42 -11.64 -6.66
CA ARG A 82 3.58 -12.64 -7.73
C ARG A 82 3.61 -11.95 -9.08
N ARG A 83 4.52 -12.39 -9.97
CA ARG A 83 4.51 -12.01 -11.38
C ARG A 83 3.57 -12.95 -12.12
N VAL A 84 2.71 -12.39 -12.97
CA VAL A 84 1.75 -13.11 -13.81
C VAL A 84 1.94 -12.66 -15.25
#